data_AF-A0A2Z6D388-F1
#
_entry.id   AF-A0A2Z6D388-F1
#
_cell.length_a   1.000
_cell.length_b   1.000
_cell.length_c   1.000
_cell.angle_alpha   90.00
_cell.angle_beta   90.00
_cell.angle_gamma   90.00
#
_symmetry.space_group_name_H-M   'P 1'
#
loop_
_entity.id
_entity.type
_entity.pdbx_description
1 polymer ?
#
loop_
_entity_poly.entity_id
_entity_poly.type
_entity_poly.pdbx_seq_one_letter_code
_entity_poly.pdbx_strand_id
1 'polypeptide(L)'
;MPHAPFRHVLNTLLYILITGCRWCDVPIGEIWASKSAAHRWLQRWQKDGTLDSLQARILGVAEERGLINWNYGAVDGSFSPRNWWR
;
A
#
# COMPACT_ATOMS: atom_id res chain seq x y z
N MET A 1 16.67 7.25 -8.82
CA MET A 1 15.79 6.09 -8.50
C MET A 1 15.53 5.37 -9.81
N PRO A 2 15.65 4.03 -9.90
CA PRO A 2 15.43 3.34 -11.17
C PRO A 2 13.99 3.55 -11.62
N HIS A 3 13.82 3.67 -12.94
CA HIS A 3 12.51 3.86 -13.55
C HIS A 3 11.61 2.65 -13.23
N ALA A 4 10.42 2.92 -12.71
CA ALA A 4 9.38 1.93 -12.49
C ALA A 4 8.03 2.57 -12.83
N PRO A 5 7.18 1.93 -13.64
CA PRO A 5 5.87 2.47 -13.95
C PRO A 5 5.05 2.65 -12.67
N PHE A 6 4.50 3.85 -12.43
CA PHE A 6 3.75 4.14 -11.21
C PHE A 6 2.53 3.26 -11.03
N ARG A 7 1.88 2.83 -12.13
CA ARG A 7 0.79 1.86 -12.08
C ARG A 7 1.23 0.55 -11.42
N HIS A 8 2.44 0.06 -11.74
CA HIS A 8 2.94 -1.20 -11.19
C HIS A 8 3.34 -1.05 -9.73
N VAL A 9 3.91 0.10 -9.37
CA VAL A 9 4.18 0.47 -7.97
C VAL A 9 2.86 0.46 -7.18
N LEU A 10 1.84 1.15 -7.68
CA LEU A 10 0.54 1.24 -7.02
C LEU A 10 -0.12 -0.14 -6.88
N ASN A 11 -0.11 -0.96 -7.94
CA ASN A 11 -0.63 -2.32 -7.88
C ASN A 11 0.04 -3.12 -6.75
N THR A 12 1.37 -3.12 -6.72
CA THR A 12 2.15 -3.82 -5.68
C THR A 12 1.80 -3.31 -4.28
N LEU A 13 1.72 -2.00 -4.07
CA LEU A 13 1.39 -1.43 -2.76
C LEU A 13 -0.04 -1.75 -2.32
N LEU A 14 -1.02 -1.62 -3.21
CA LEU A 14 -2.41 -1.95 -2.91
C LEU A 14 -2.57 -3.44 -2.59
N TYR A 15 -1.88 -4.33 -3.32
CA TYR A 15 -1.91 -5.76 -3.01
C TYR A 15 -1.44 -6.04 -1.58
N ILE A 16 -0.28 -5.49 -1.18
CA ILE A 16 0.25 -5.65 0.18
C ILE A 16 -0.73 -5.09 1.22
N LEU A 17 -1.28 -3.89 0.99
CA LEU A 17 -2.19 -3.24 1.93
C LEU A 17 -3.53 -3.98 2.08
N ILE A 18 -4.02 -4.59 1.00
CA ILE A 18 -5.29 -5.35 1.01
C ILE A 18 -5.10 -6.73 1.62
N THR A 19 -4.02 -7.43 1.31
CA THR A 19 -3.84 -8.84 1.73
C THR A 19 -3.02 -8.99 3.02
N GLY A 20 -2.29 -7.96 3.44
CA GLY A 20 -1.34 -8.04 4.55
C GLY A 20 -0.16 -8.98 4.29
N CYS A 21 0.17 -9.28 3.02
CA CYS A 21 1.21 -10.27 2.71
C CYS A 21 2.60 -9.74 3.07
N ARG A 22 3.55 -10.66 3.30
CA ARG A 22 4.96 -10.27 3.46
C ARG A 22 5.48 -9.73 2.13
N TRP A 23 6.42 -8.80 2.19
CA TRP A 23 7.04 -8.25 0.98
C TRP A 23 7.70 -9.29 0.06
N CYS A 24 8.16 -10.43 0.61
CA CYS A 24 8.74 -11.52 -0.18
C CYS A 24 7.69 -12.33 -0.96
N ASP A 25 6.41 -12.22 -0.59
CA ASP A 25 5.30 -12.98 -1.18
C ASP A 25 4.52 -12.14 -2.20
N VAL A 26 5.00 -10.93 -2.52
CA VAL A 26 4.41 -10.07 -3.54
C VAL A 26 4.48 -10.78 -4.90
N PRO A 27 3.38 -10.81 -5.67
CA PRO A 27 3.39 -11.40 -7.00
C PRO A 27 4.43 -10.76 -7.92
N ILE A 28 5.03 -11.59 -8.78
CA ILE A 28 6.01 -11.18 -9.79
C ILE A 28 5.35 -11.28 -11.16
N GLY A 29 5.54 -10.29 -12.03
CA GLY A 29 4.98 -10.28 -13.37
C GLY A 29 4.93 -8.88 -13.98
N GLU A 30 4.37 -8.78 -15.18
CA GLU A 30 4.42 -7.55 -15.98
C GLU A 30 3.69 -6.36 -15.35
N ILE A 31 2.68 -6.61 -14.52
CA ILE A 31 1.87 -5.56 -13.88
C ILE A 31 2.37 -5.17 -12.47
N TRP A 32 3.47 -5.76 -12.02
CA TRP A 32 4.00 -5.63 -10.65
C TRP A 32 5.35 -4.93 -10.66
N ALA A 33 5.58 -4.05 -9.67
CA ALA A 33 6.90 -3.49 -9.44
C ALA A 33 7.75 -4.47 -8.62
N SER A 34 9.07 -4.38 -8.76
CA SER A 34 9.96 -5.10 -7.84
C SER A 34 9.75 -4.59 -6.40
N LYS A 35 9.87 -5.50 -5.42
CA LYS A 35 9.79 -5.19 -3.99
C LYS A 35 10.59 -3.93 -3.62
N SER A 36 11.84 -3.87 -4.06
CA SER A 36 12.76 -2.77 -3.75
C SER A 36 12.36 -1.45 -4.42
N ALA A 37 11.74 -1.48 -5.60
CA ALA A 37 11.21 -0.28 -6.24
C ALA A 37 9.94 0.21 -5.52
N ALA A 38 8.99 -0.69 -5.26
CA ALA A 38 7.75 -0.39 -4.57
C ALA A 38 8.00 0.19 -3.16
N HIS A 39 8.91 -0.41 -2.38
CA HIS A 39 9.24 0.07 -1.05
C HIS A 39 9.86 1.49 -1.07
N ARG A 40 10.76 1.78 -2.01
CA ARG A 40 11.35 3.13 -2.13
C ARG A 40 10.32 4.18 -2.52
N TRP A 41 9.40 3.83 -3.43
CA TRP A 41 8.31 4.73 -3.81
C TRP A 41 7.32 4.93 -2.66
N LEU A 42 7.00 3.89 -1.89
CA LEU A 42 6.18 4.02 -0.68
C LEU A 42 6.78 5.03 0.30
N GLN A 43 8.07 4.87 0.63
CA GLN A 43 8.77 5.81 1.53
C GLN A 43 8.74 7.24 1.00
N ARG A 44 8.92 7.41 -0.32
CA ARG A 44 8.89 8.73 -0.95
C ARG A 44 7.50 9.36 -0.88
N TRP A 45 6.47 8.62 -1.29
CA TRP A 45 5.08 9.08 -1.33
C TRP A 45 4.49 9.33 0.06
N GLN A 46 4.94 8.61 1.08
CA GLN A 46 4.64 8.93 2.46
C GLN A 46 5.29 10.25 2.86
N LYS A 47 6.58 10.43 2.53
CA LYS A 47 7.32 11.65 2.91
C LYS A 47 6.79 12.92 2.24
N ASP A 48 6.35 12.82 0.99
CA ASP A 48 5.89 13.99 0.22
C ASP A 48 4.36 14.15 0.17
N GLY A 49 3.61 13.33 0.93
CA GLY A 49 2.14 13.45 1.05
C GLY A 49 1.35 12.91 -0.15
N THR A 50 2.03 12.33 -1.14
CA THR A 50 1.36 11.69 -2.29
C THR A 50 0.48 10.53 -1.83
N LEU A 51 0.93 9.71 -0.87
CA LEU A 51 0.15 8.57 -0.39
C LEU A 51 -1.14 9.02 0.30
N ASP A 52 -1.06 10.04 1.15
CA ASP A 52 -2.22 10.61 1.85
C ASP A 52 -3.24 11.18 0.85
N SER A 53 -2.75 11.86 -0.18
CA SER A 53 -3.59 12.40 -1.26
C SER A 53 -4.29 11.29 -2.05
N LEU A 54 -3.60 10.18 -2.33
CA LEU A 54 -4.19 9.01 -2.98
C LEU A 54 -5.27 8.36 -2.10
N GLN A 55 -4.99 8.17 -0.81
CA GLN A 55 -5.95 7.61 0.13
C GLN A 55 -7.21 8.49 0.25
N ALA A 56 -7.03 9.80 0.42
CA ALA A 56 -8.15 10.75 0.48
C ALA A 56 -9.00 10.70 -0.80
N ARG A 57 -8.37 10.59 -1.98
CA ARG A 57 -9.10 10.47 -3.24
C ARG A 57 -9.89 9.16 -3.34
N ILE A 58 -9.31 8.04 -2.91
CA ILE A 58 -10.02 6.74 -2.91
C ILE A 58 -11.22 6.79 -1.96
N LEU A 59 -11.05 7.37 -0.77
CA LEU A 59 -12.14 7.56 0.19
C LEU A 59 -13.25 8.45 -0.38
N GLY A 60 -12.90 9.57 -1.02
CA GLY A 60 -13.89 10.44 -1.65
C GLY A 60 -14.70 9.72 -2.74
N VAL A 61 -14.04 8.93 -3.60
CA VAL A 61 -14.74 8.14 -4.62
C VAL A 61 -15.63 7.05 -4.01
N ALA A 62 -15.20 6.43 -2.91
CA ALA A 62 -16.01 5.44 -2.22
C ALA A 62 -17.23 6.08 -1.54
N GLU A 63 -17.09 7.28 -0.98
CA GLU A 63 -18.20 8.06 -0.43
C GLU A 63 -19.22 8.45 -1.50
N GLU A 64 -18.77 9.02 -2.62
CA GLU A 64 -19.63 9.39 -3.75
C GLU A 64 -20.45 8.20 -4.29
N ARG A 65 -19.93 6.97 -4.11
CA ARG A 65 -20.59 5.73 -4.53
C ARG A 65 -21.43 5.08 -3.43
N GLY A 66 -21.51 5.67 -2.24
CA GLY A 66 -22.23 5.08 -1.09
C GLY A 66 -21.62 3.78 -0.58
N LEU A 67 -20.30 3.59 -0.76
CA LEU A 67 -19.57 2.38 -0.35
C LEU A 67 -19.03 2.45 1.08
N ILE A 68 -19.11 3.62 1.73
CA ILE A 68 -18.63 3.83 3.09
C ILE A 68 -19.82 3.92 4.05
N ASN A 69 -19.76 3.15 5.14
CA ASN A 69 -20.67 3.29 6.27
C ASN A 69 -19.92 3.92 7.46
N TRP A 70 -20.07 5.23 7.64
CA TRP A 70 -19.37 6.00 8.68
C TRP A 70 -19.78 5.66 10.12
N ASN A 71 -20.87 4.90 10.31
CA ASN A 71 -21.29 4.49 11.65
C ASN A 71 -20.46 3.34 12.22
N TYR A 72 -19.61 2.70 11.40
CA TYR A 72 -18.79 1.56 11.80
C TYR A 72 -17.32 1.83 11.48
N GLY A 73 -16.47 1.71 12.49
CA GLY A 73 -15.01 1.76 12.34
C GLY A 73 -14.42 0.36 12.53
N ALA A 74 -13.60 -0.07 11.56
CA ALA A 74 -12.74 -1.24 11.72
C ALA A 74 -11.31 -0.77 11.99
N VAL A 75 -10.71 -1.26 13.07
CA VAL A 75 -9.31 -1.01 13.41
C VAL A 75 -8.62 -2.36 13.44
N ASP A 76 -7.61 -2.52 12.59
CA ASP A 76 -6.74 -3.69 12.59
C ASP A 76 -5.35 -3.31 13.10
N GLY A 77 -4.66 -4.25 13.73
CA GLY A 77 -3.34 -4.05 14.31
C GLY A 77 -2.40 -5.19 13.95
N SER A 78 -1.26 -4.88 13.33
CA SER A 78 -0.24 -5.90 13.05
C SER A 78 0.78 -5.97 14.18
N PHE A 79 0.90 -7.14 14.83
CA PHE A 79 2.00 -7.44 15.74
C PHE A 79 3.15 -8.11 14.99
N SER A 80 4.31 -7.45 14.91
CA SER A 80 5.54 -8.06 14.37
C SER A 80 6.49 -8.35 15.53
N PRO A 81 6.42 -9.53 16.18
CA PRO A 81 7.36 -9.89 17.23
C PRO A 81 8.77 -9.93 16.63
N ARG A 82 9.65 -9.05 17.12
CA ARG A 82 11.06 -9.04 16.74
C ARG A 82 11.86 -9.67 17.86
N ASN A 83 12.29 -10.91 17.68
CA ASN A 83 13.14 -11.62 18.64
C ASN A 83 14.61 -11.30 18.28
N TRP A 84 15.28 -10.47 19.09
CA TRP A 84 16.68 -10.02 18.87
C TRP A 84 17.74 -11.06 19.31
N TRP A 85 17.51 -12.36 19.14
CA TRP A 85 18.50 -13.36 19.56
C TRP A 85 18.74 -14.41 18.46
N ARG A 86 19.65 -14.07 17.55
CA ARG A 86 20.72 -14.91 16.98
C ARG A 86 21.62 -14.09 16.09
#